data_AF-A0A319DXD0-F1
#
_entry.id   AF-A0A319DXD0-F1
#
_cell.length_a   1.000
_cell.length_b   1.000
_cell.length_c   1.000
_cell.angle_alpha   90.00
_cell.angle_beta   90.00
_cell.angle_gamma   90.00
#
_symmetry.space_group_name_H-M   'P 1'
#
loop_
_entity.id
_entity.type
_entity.pdbx_description
1 polymer ?
#
loop_
_entity_poly.entity_id
_entity_poly.type
_entity_poly.pdbx_seq_one_letter_code
_entity_poly.pdbx_strand_id
1 'polypeptide(L)'
;MSASSQIPGSRFGTGNNSRPSSKDGPKKNIWSSMLDSVANGKRLPEKNLLILGGTPESQREFLDTLAADSSDPSLSNEKRKGRVPPVANQFALGYTYQDVLDADHEDTLARVSAYLLSEPSLSFAPLLKPLLTPQSIPETLVVILLDWSDPWTWIRRLREWVRLLRHVLISLDDETKIVMEENLTEWRDRKRGMDPSSGGAQGFTSSGGPVTIPLGPGEWDEGLGIPMCVVCQGADKIEKLEKDHGWHEEQFDFILQFMRTLLLKHGASLIYTTPFLANSLQSLIHSSLGIHSLLKRQSLKHNVIDRDKILVPSNWDSWGKIRIIREGFDMEGVSTAWSIEIQDLPEPLTNGVDDSKPEDPITNAMDDGTSAVAIFEQTITDPKRDTSMAHPGSQRNGNKVEVDTSEMQSFLTKQLEVLEQLKADDEKDRAAKKVPQLEMSPLDDNGRVNEHIGPVQFNMGGIQVDADDMLRKLKEREASRAQRKETLTSSAGDEKAHNQALANFFAGLVKKPGASPRGSPSA
;
A
#
# COMPACT_ATOMS: atom_id res chain seq x y z
N MET A 1 -25.08 36.67 64.83
CA MET A 1 -26.13 37.47 65.49
C MET A 1 -27.43 37.20 64.74
N SER A 2 -28.19 36.19 65.18
CA SER A 2 -29.41 36.35 65.98
C SER A 2 -30.56 36.88 65.10
N ALA A 3 -31.69 36.20 64.90
CA ALA A 3 -32.51 35.63 65.96
C ALA A 3 -33.41 34.47 65.47
N SER A 4 -33.51 33.50 66.37
CA SER A 4 -34.53 32.49 66.54
C SER A 4 -35.92 33.08 66.84
N SER A 5 -36.98 32.44 66.35
CA SER A 5 -38.31 32.50 66.94
C SER A 5 -38.86 31.08 67.10
N GLN A 6 -39.31 30.77 68.32
CA GLN A 6 -39.75 29.45 68.75
C GLN A 6 -41.10 29.60 69.51
N ILE A 7 -41.80 28.47 69.63
CA ILE A 7 -42.89 28.06 70.56
C ILE A 7 -44.30 28.73 70.43
N PRO A 8 -45.42 28.09 70.93
CA PRO A 8 -45.61 26.71 71.45
C PRO A 8 -46.93 25.97 71.12
N GLY A 9 -46.94 24.66 71.41
CA GLY A 9 -47.99 24.06 72.27
C GLY A 9 -48.77 22.83 71.77
N SER A 10 -48.45 21.64 72.31
CA SER A 10 -49.33 20.89 73.25
C SER A 10 -48.85 19.43 73.42
N ARG A 11 -48.94 18.91 74.65
CA ARG A 11 -48.57 17.55 75.07
C ARG A 11 -49.82 16.68 75.31
N PHE A 12 -49.57 15.37 75.24
CA PHE A 12 -50.22 14.23 75.91
C PHE A 12 -51.28 13.42 75.14
N GLY A 13 -51.03 12.10 75.12
CA GLY A 13 -51.96 11.08 74.63
C GLY A 13 -51.25 9.73 74.43
N THR A 14 -50.79 9.10 75.50
CA THR A 14 -50.41 7.68 75.51
C THR A 14 -51.65 6.81 75.31
N GLY A 15 -51.68 6.06 74.20
CA GLY A 15 -52.70 5.07 73.91
C GLY A 15 -52.11 3.94 73.07
N ASN A 16 -51.76 2.84 73.75
CA ASN A 16 -51.38 1.57 73.14
C ASN A 16 -52.47 1.11 72.18
N ASN A 17 -52.15 1.02 70.89
CA ASN A 17 -52.92 0.22 69.94
C ASN A 17 -51.95 -0.49 69.00
N SER A 18 -51.64 -1.74 69.33
CA SER A 18 -50.85 -2.68 68.54
C SER A 18 -51.60 -3.04 67.25
N ARG A 19 -51.23 -2.39 66.15
CA ARG A 19 -51.45 -2.88 64.77
C ARG A 19 -50.10 -3.26 64.17
N PRO A 20 -49.96 -4.40 63.48
CA PRO A 20 -48.69 -4.78 62.87
C PRO A 20 -48.47 -3.87 61.65
N SER A 21 -47.60 -2.86 61.79
CA SER A 21 -47.08 -2.12 60.66
C SER A 21 -46.05 -3.00 59.95
N SER A 22 -46.50 -3.85 59.03
CA SER A 22 -45.66 -4.26 57.90
C SER A 22 -45.46 -3.03 57.02
N LYS A 23 -44.33 -2.33 57.19
CA LYS A 23 -43.95 -1.24 56.29
C LYS A 23 -42.45 -1.28 56.05
N ASP A 24 -42.12 -2.12 55.07
CA ASP A 24 -41.06 -1.94 54.10
C ASP A 24 -39.81 -1.18 54.57
N GLY A 25 -38.81 -1.97 54.99
CA GLY A 25 -37.41 -1.62 54.71
C GLY A 25 -37.19 -1.38 53.21
N PRO A 26 -36.02 -0.88 52.79
CA PRO A 26 -35.80 -0.23 51.50
C PRO A 26 -35.97 -1.19 50.30
N LYS A 27 -37.21 -1.50 49.93
CA LYS A 27 -37.58 -2.31 48.76
C LYS A 27 -37.59 -1.51 47.45
N LYS A 28 -36.94 -0.35 47.43
CA LYS A 28 -36.86 0.50 46.23
C LYS A 28 -35.68 0.21 45.30
N ASN A 29 -34.77 -0.69 45.68
CA ASN A 29 -33.54 -0.91 44.90
C ASN A 29 -33.31 -2.35 44.42
N ILE A 30 -34.24 -3.28 44.65
CA ILE A 30 -34.07 -4.66 44.19
C ILE A 30 -34.42 -4.77 42.70
N TRP A 31 -35.48 -4.10 42.26
CA TRP A 31 -35.88 -4.12 40.86
C TRP A 31 -34.98 -3.28 39.97
N SER A 32 -34.41 -2.18 40.47
CA SER A 32 -33.38 -1.42 39.75
C SER A 32 -32.05 -2.17 39.73
N SER A 33 -31.59 -2.76 40.84
CA SER A 33 -30.36 -3.56 40.82
C SER A 33 -30.50 -4.83 39.98
N MET A 34 -31.68 -5.43 39.93
CA MET A 34 -31.95 -6.61 39.09
C MET A 34 -32.13 -6.21 37.62
N LEU A 35 -32.72 -5.06 37.32
CA LEU A 35 -32.75 -4.51 35.96
C LEU A 35 -31.36 -4.07 35.49
N ASP A 36 -30.57 -3.41 36.32
CA ASP A 36 -29.17 -3.05 36.04
C ASP A 36 -28.30 -4.30 35.92
N SER A 37 -28.53 -5.33 36.75
CA SER A 37 -27.84 -6.62 36.65
C SER A 37 -28.25 -7.42 35.40
N VAL A 38 -29.47 -7.27 34.91
CA VAL A 38 -29.94 -7.92 33.67
C VAL A 38 -29.54 -7.12 32.43
N ALA A 39 -29.51 -5.79 32.53
CA ALA A 39 -29.00 -4.88 31.50
C ALA A 39 -27.48 -5.01 31.33
N ASN A 40 -26.74 -5.11 32.44
CA ASN A 40 -25.30 -5.38 32.43
C ASN A 40 -24.97 -6.86 32.22
N GLY A 41 -25.88 -7.79 32.55
CA GLY A 41 -25.64 -9.22 32.50
C GLY A 41 -25.54 -9.84 31.10
N LYS A 42 -25.77 -9.05 30.04
CA LYS A 42 -25.68 -9.50 28.63
C LYS A 42 -25.07 -8.48 27.68
N ARG A 43 -24.47 -7.38 28.16
CA ARG A 43 -23.76 -6.46 27.26
C ARG A 43 -22.40 -7.07 26.95
N LEU A 44 -22.25 -7.57 25.72
CA LEU A 44 -20.97 -8.08 25.23
C LEU A 44 -19.92 -6.97 25.29
N PRO A 45 -18.68 -7.25 25.72
CA PRO A 45 -17.58 -6.30 25.61
C PRO A 45 -17.44 -5.81 24.16
N GLU A 46 -17.49 -4.50 23.98
CA GLU A 46 -17.33 -3.85 22.67
C GLU A 46 -15.87 -3.47 22.49
N LYS A 47 -15.24 -3.99 21.44
CA LYS A 47 -13.85 -3.70 21.06
C LYS A 47 -13.83 -3.03 19.69
N ASN A 48 -12.89 -2.12 19.46
CA ASN A 48 -12.77 -1.37 18.22
C ASN A 48 -11.47 -1.70 17.50
N LEU A 49 -11.57 -1.94 16.20
CA LEU A 49 -10.44 -2.19 15.32
C LEU A 49 -10.42 -1.11 14.23
N LEU A 50 -9.38 -0.28 14.23
CA LEU A 50 -9.19 0.73 13.20
C LEU A 50 -8.20 0.20 12.16
N ILE A 51 -8.71 -0.23 11.00
CA ILE A 51 -7.94 -0.81 9.90
C ILE A 51 -7.58 0.30 8.91
N LEU A 52 -6.29 0.56 8.74
CA LEU A 52 -5.72 1.64 7.94
C LEU A 52 -4.88 1.07 6.79
N GLY A 53 -5.05 1.60 5.59
CA GLY A 53 -4.30 1.19 4.41
C GLY A 53 -4.91 0.01 3.68
N GLY A 54 -4.14 -0.53 2.73
CA GLY A 54 -4.57 -1.60 1.84
C GLY A 54 -5.60 -1.16 0.80
N THR A 55 -6.04 -2.12 -0.01
CA THR A 55 -7.14 -1.95 -0.96
C THR A 55 -8.43 -2.54 -0.37
N PRO A 56 -9.60 -2.21 -0.93
CA PRO A 56 -10.85 -2.90 -0.60
C PRO A 56 -10.74 -4.43 -0.55
N GLU A 57 -9.96 -5.01 -1.46
CA GLU A 57 -9.72 -6.45 -1.56
C GLU A 57 -8.79 -6.94 -0.45
N SER A 58 -7.69 -6.23 -0.18
CA SER A 58 -6.74 -6.64 0.86
C SER A 58 -7.32 -6.50 2.26
N GLN A 59 -8.15 -5.48 2.50
CA GLN A 59 -8.92 -5.31 3.73
C GLN A 59 -9.91 -6.45 3.95
N ARG A 60 -10.60 -6.88 2.88
CA ARG A 60 -11.49 -8.06 2.94
C ARG A 60 -10.70 -9.34 3.23
N GLU A 61 -9.56 -9.53 2.57
CA GLU A 61 -8.67 -10.66 2.83
C GLU A 61 -8.19 -10.69 4.29
N PHE A 62 -7.82 -9.53 4.84
CA PHE A 62 -7.45 -9.39 6.24
C PHE A 62 -8.59 -9.83 7.17
N LEU A 63 -9.82 -9.36 6.92
CA LEU A 63 -11.00 -9.74 7.70
C LEU A 63 -11.31 -11.24 7.60
N ASP A 64 -11.23 -11.80 6.39
CA ASP A 64 -11.44 -13.23 6.15
C ASP A 64 -10.37 -14.06 6.89
N THR A 65 -9.12 -13.59 6.92
CA THR A 65 -8.01 -14.22 7.65
C THR A 65 -8.17 -14.09 9.17
N LEU A 66 -8.63 -12.94 9.65
CA LEU A 66 -8.91 -12.72 11.08
C LEU A 66 -10.08 -13.60 11.57
N ALA A 67 -11.07 -13.82 10.70
CA ALA A 67 -12.22 -14.67 10.98
C ALA A 67 -11.94 -16.17 10.78
N ALA A 68 -10.87 -16.52 10.06
CA ALA A 68 -10.49 -17.91 9.87
C ALA A 68 -10.03 -18.49 11.21
N ASP A 69 -10.84 -19.39 11.76
CA ASP A 69 -10.44 -20.13 12.94
C ASP A 69 -9.28 -21.07 12.59
N SER A 70 -8.14 -20.82 13.22
CA SER A 70 -6.92 -21.63 13.11
C SER A 70 -7.08 -23.05 13.68
N SER A 71 -8.16 -23.32 14.44
CA SER A 71 -8.35 -24.56 15.18
C SER A 71 -9.03 -25.70 14.38
N ASP A 72 -9.84 -25.38 13.35
CA ASP A 72 -10.54 -26.39 12.55
C ASP A 72 -10.46 -26.11 11.03
N PRO A 73 -9.48 -26.72 10.32
CA PRO A 73 -9.37 -26.63 8.87
C PRO A 73 -10.46 -27.40 8.11
N SER A 74 -11.32 -28.18 8.79
CA SER A 74 -12.32 -29.05 8.16
C SER A 74 -13.68 -28.39 7.91
N LEU A 75 -13.98 -27.25 8.56
CA LEU A 75 -15.24 -26.53 8.37
C LEU A 75 -15.24 -25.72 7.08
N SER A 76 -15.63 -26.41 6.02
CA SER A 76 -15.98 -25.94 4.68
C SER A 76 -16.56 -24.51 4.65
N ASN A 77 -16.04 -23.71 3.72
CA ASN A 77 -16.48 -22.36 3.34
C ASN A 77 -18.01 -22.18 3.17
N GLU A 78 -18.79 -23.24 2.99
CA GLU A 78 -20.23 -23.16 2.75
C GLU A 78 -21.08 -22.70 3.95
N LYS A 79 -20.74 -23.10 5.19
CA LYS A 79 -21.46 -22.60 6.39
C LYS A 79 -21.04 -21.18 6.79
N ARG A 80 -19.91 -20.69 6.30
CA ARG A 80 -19.35 -19.35 6.59
C ARG A 80 -19.93 -18.25 5.70
N LYS A 81 -20.39 -18.60 4.49
CA LYS A 81 -20.97 -17.67 3.49
C LYS A 81 -22.20 -16.88 3.94
N GLY A 82 -22.87 -17.28 5.02
CA GLY A 82 -24.04 -16.59 5.58
C GLY A 82 -23.79 -15.78 6.85
N ARG A 83 -22.55 -15.74 7.37
CA ARG A 83 -22.23 -15.13 8.68
C ARG A 83 -21.31 -13.92 8.63
N VAL A 84 -20.65 -13.64 7.51
CA VAL A 84 -19.74 -12.48 7.40
C VAL A 84 -20.57 -11.23 7.05
N PRO A 85 -20.62 -10.21 7.91
CA PRO A 85 -21.38 -8.99 7.60
C PRO A 85 -20.79 -8.30 6.37
N PRO A 86 -21.63 -7.69 5.52
CA PRO A 86 -21.16 -6.98 4.33
C PRO A 86 -20.23 -5.83 4.74
N VAL A 87 -19.10 -5.70 4.04
CA VAL A 87 -18.15 -4.61 4.25
C VAL A 87 -18.60 -3.40 3.44
N ALA A 88 -18.93 -2.31 4.11
CA ALA A 88 -19.40 -1.07 3.47
C ALA A 88 -18.24 -0.13 3.13
N ASN A 89 -17.37 -0.47 2.17
CA ASN A 89 -16.10 0.24 1.90
C ASN A 89 -16.09 1.18 0.67
N GLN A 90 -17.25 1.60 0.15
CA GLN A 90 -17.29 2.23 -1.18
C GLN A 90 -17.10 3.76 -1.21
N PHE A 91 -17.45 4.52 -0.16
CA PHE A 91 -17.51 6.00 -0.26
C PHE A 91 -17.16 6.80 1.00
N ALA A 92 -16.78 6.16 2.11
CA ALA A 92 -16.47 6.84 3.38
C ALA A 92 -15.61 5.93 4.28
N LEU A 93 -15.69 6.14 5.59
CA LEU A 93 -15.20 5.18 6.56
C LEU A 93 -15.98 3.87 6.42
N GLY A 94 -15.28 2.79 6.06
CA GLY A 94 -15.87 1.47 6.00
C GLY A 94 -16.23 0.96 7.39
N TYR A 95 -17.28 0.15 7.48
CA TYR A 95 -17.68 -0.48 8.73
C TYR A 95 -18.07 -1.94 8.52
N THR A 96 -17.66 -2.78 9.46
CA THR A 96 -18.16 -4.14 9.66
C THR A 96 -18.01 -4.52 11.14
N TYR A 97 -18.56 -5.65 11.54
CA TYR A 97 -18.41 -6.16 12.90
C TYR A 97 -18.24 -7.67 12.90
N GLN A 98 -17.69 -8.20 13.99
CA GLN A 98 -17.54 -9.63 14.18
C GLN A 98 -17.73 -10.00 15.66
N ASP A 99 -18.53 -11.02 15.90
CA ASP A 99 -18.66 -11.62 17.22
C ASP A 99 -17.55 -12.67 17.40
N VAL A 100 -16.74 -12.50 18.45
CA VAL A 100 -15.64 -13.40 18.80
C VAL A 100 -16.17 -14.47 19.75
N LEU A 101 -16.07 -15.74 19.34
CA LEU A 101 -16.49 -16.88 20.16
C LEU A 101 -15.32 -17.41 20.99
N ASP A 102 -15.62 -18.07 22.12
CA ASP A 102 -14.65 -18.83 22.90
C ASP A 102 -14.22 -20.11 22.16
N ALA A 103 -13.22 -20.81 22.69
CA ALA A 103 -12.56 -21.94 22.05
C ALA A 103 -13.46 -23.17 21.80
N ASP A 104 -14.61 -23.26 22.47
CA ASP A 104 -15.64 -24.28 22.25
C ASP A 104 -16.73 -23.85 21.25
N HIS A 105 -16.67 -22.60 20.79
CA HIS A 105 -17.66 -21.95 19.92
C HIS A 105 -19.08 -21.83 20.51
N GLU A 106 -19.23 -21.93 21.84
CA GLU A 106 -20.53 -21.80 22.50
C GLU A 106 -20.78 -20.37 22.99
N ASP A 107 -19.79 -19.79 23.69
CA ASP A 107 -19.91 -18.48 24.32
C ASP A 107 -19.31 -17.37 23.44
N THR A 108 -19.95 -16.19 23.44
CA THR A 108 -19.43 -14.99 22.78
C THR A 108 -18.62 -14.16 23.78
N LEU A 109 -17.32 -14.01 23.52
CA LEU A 109 -16.38 -13.30 24.38
C LEU A 109 -16.48 -11.78 24.23
N ALA A 110 -16.60 -11.29 23.00
CA ALA A 110 -16.62 -9.86 22.68
C ALA A 110 -17.21 -9.61 21.28
N ARG A 111 -17.68 -8.38 21.05
CA ARG A 111 -18.00 -7.87 19.71
C ARG A 111 -16.91 -6.92 19.26
N VAL A 112 -16.27 -7.23 18.14
CA VAL A 112 -15.24 -6.39 17.52
C VAL A 112 -15.89 -5.58 16.39
N SER A 113 -15.94 -4.27 16.55
CA SER A 113 -16.34 -3.31 15.50
C SER A 113 -15.10 -2.91 14.70
N ALA A 114 -15.11 -3.16 13.39
CA ALA A 114 -14.00 -2.83 12.50
C ALA A 114 -14.34 -1.63 11.61
N TYR A 115 -13.54 -0.58 11.72
CA TYR A 115 -13.60 0.64 10.92
C TYR A 115 -12.47 0.63 9.90
N LEU A 116 -12.77 0.84 8.62
CA LEU A 116 -11.81 0.68 7.54
C LEU A 116 -11.55 1.98 6.80
N LEU A 117 -10.29 2.30 6.58
CA LEU A 117 -9.85 3.49 5.86
C LEU A 117 -8.69 3.16 4.92
N SER A 118 -8.90 3.24 3.61
CA SER A 118 -7.89 2.85 2.62
C SER A 118 -6.82 3.91 2.36
N GLU A 119 -7.15 5.20 2.49
CA GLU A 119 -6.25 6.30 2.14
C GLU A 119 -5.98 7.23 3.33
N PRO A 120 -4.73 7.70 3.52
CA PRO A 120 -4.34 8.59 4.61
C PRO A 120 -4.73 10.04 4.32
N SER A 121 -6.02 10.31 4.03
CA SER A 121 -6.52 11.65 3.77
C SER A 121 -6.97 12.36 5.05
N LEU A 122 -6.54 13.62 5.20
CA LEU A 122 -7.03 14.52 6.26
C LEU A 122 -8.55 14.73 6.20
N SER A 123 -9.19 14.55 5.04
CA SER A 123 -10.65 14.64 4.90
C SER A 123 -11.40 13.61 5.75
N PHE A 124 -10.74 12.50 6.13
CA PHE A 124 -11.33 11.47 6.99
C PHE A 124 -11.04 11.67 8.48
N ALA A 125 -10.16 12.60 8.86
CA ALA A 125 -9.86 12.90 10.26
C ALA A 125 -11.13 13.24 11.10
N PRO A 126 -12.10 14.02 10.59
CA PRO A 126 -13.36 14.27 11.31
C PRO A 126 -14.23 13.04 11.54
N LEU A 127 -14.04 11.96 10.76
CA LEU A 127 -14.76 10.69 10.94
C LEU A 127 -14.11 9.81 12.01
N LEU A 128 -12.81 9.95 12.24
CA LEU A 128 -12.09 9.19 13.26
C LEU A 128 -12.30 9.77 14.65
N LYS A 129 -12.38 11.10 14.77
CA LYS A 129 -12.51 11.80 16.06
C LYS A 129 -13.67 11.28 16.93
N PRO A 130 -14.91 11.08 16.43
CA PRO A 130 -16.02 10.61 17.24
C PRO A 130 -15.89 9.15 17.71
N LEU A 131 -15.00 8.36 17.09
CA LEU A 131 -14.75 6.97 17.47
C LEU A 131 -13.81 6.85 18.66
N LEU A 132 -13.01 7.89 18.90
CA LEU A 132 -12.00 7.95 19.95
C LEU A 132 -12.54 8.78 21.12
N THR A 133 -13.04 8.08 22.13
CA THR A 133 -13.65 8.63 23.34
C THR A 133 -12.93 8.07 24.56
N PRO A 134 -13.09 8.66 25.75
CA PRO A 134 -12.46 8.14 26.98
C PRO A 134 -12.81 6.66 27.24
N GLN A 135 -13.99 6.21 26.84
CA GLN A 135 -14.44 4.83 27.02
C GLN A 135 -13.92 3.89 25.93
N SER A 136 -13.75 4.36 24.70
CA SER A 136 -13.36 3.52 23.56
C SER A 136 -11.86 3.36 23.41
N ILE A 137 -11.03 4.29 23.91
CA ILE A 137 -9.58 4.26 23.74
C ILE A 137 -8.90 3.01 24.33
N PRO A 138 -9.21 2.58 25.56
CA PRO A 138 -8.64 1.34 26.10
C PRO A 138 -9.01 0.10 25.27
N GLU A 139 -10.13 0.19 24.54
CA GLU A 139 -10.72 -0.89 23.75
C GLU A 139 -10.44 -0.80 22.25
N THR A 140 -9.56 0.12 21.83
CA THR A 140 -9.23 0.35 20.43
C THR A 140 -7.85 -0.21 20.09
N LEU A 141 -7.74 -0.91 18.96
CA LEU A 141 -6.49 -1.32 18.34
C LEU A 141 -6.39 -0.71 16.93
N VAL A 142 -5.26 -0.09 16.62
CA VAL A 142 -4.94 0.36 15.26
C VAL A 142 -4.22 -0.76 14.51
N VAL A 143 -4.69 -1.10 13.32
CA VAL A 143 -4.03 -2.03 12.39
C VAL A 143 -3.65 -1.28 11.13
N ILE A 144 -2.37 -1.27 10.77
CA ILE A 144 -1.88 -0.74 9.49
C ILE A 144 -1.58 -1.92 8.57
N LEU A 145 -2.22 -1.93 7.40
CA LEU A 145 -2.03 -2.92 6.35
C LEU A 145 -0.96 -2.44 5.36
N LEU A 146 0.04 -3.30 5.14
CA LEU A 146 1.08 -3.14 4.12
C LEU A 146 1.07 -4.37 3.20
N ASP A 147 1.57 -4.26 1.97
CA ASP A 147 1.62 -5.38 1.02
C ASP A 147 3.05 -5.65 0.53
N TRP A 148 3.44 -6.92 0.52
CA TRP A 148 4.69 -7.41 -0.06
C TRP A 148 4.78 -7.27 -1.60
N SER A 149 3.74 -6.76 -2.28
CA SER A 149 3.86 -6.34 -3.69
C SER A 149 4.76 -5.13 -3.90
N ASP A 150 4.88 -4.27 -2.89
CA ASP A 150 5.53 -2.96 -2.98
C ASP A 150 6.23 -2.57 -1.66
N PRO A 151 7.12 -3.44 -1.13
CA PRO A 151 7.86 -3.21 0.12
C PRO A 151 8.65 -1.90 0.16
N TRP A 152 9.12 -1.39 -0.99
CA TRP A 152 9.80 -0.10 -1.10
C TRP A 152 8.92 1.10 -0.67
N THR A 153 7.59 0.96 -0.60
CA THR A 153 6.70 2.06 -0.19
C THR A 153 6.42 2.08 1.31
N TRP A 154 6.77 1.02 2.04
CA TRP A 154 6.26 0.75 3.38
C TRP A 154 6.52 1.86 4.39
N ILE A 155 7.75 2.38 4.43
CA ILE A 155 8.12 3.40 5.43
C ILE A 155 7.42 4.73 5.13
N ARG A 156 7.29 5.10 3.85
CA ARG A 156 6.48 6.27 3.44
C ARG A 156 5.03 6.10 3.89
N ARG A 157 4.41 4.95 3.61
CA ARG A 157 3.02 4.67 4.00
C ARG A 157 2.83 4.66 5.52
N LEU A 158 3.73 4.01 6.25
CA LEU A 158 3.71 4.00 7.71
C LEU A 158 3.79 5.42 8.27
N ARG A 159 4.67 6.26 7.70
CA ARG A 159 4.83 7.67 8.10
C ARG A 159 3.55 8.45 7.88
N GLU A 160 2.91 8.32 6.71
CA GLU A 160 1.64 8.99 6.39
C GLU A 160 0.55 8.63 7.41
N TRP A 161 0.41 7.34 7.74
CA TRP A 161 -0.57 6.88 8.72
C TRP A 161 -0.28 7.37 10.13
N VAL A 162 0.99 7.29 10.57
CA VAL A 162 1.39 7.77 11.90
C VAL A 162 1.18 9.29 12.02
N ARG A 163 1.51 10.07 10.99
CA ARG A 163 1.23 11.52 10.97
C ARG A 163 -0.27 11.81 11.04
N LEU A 164 -1.10 11.08 10.27
CA LEU A 164 -2.55 11.24 10.31
C LEU A 164 -3.12 10.92 11.71
N LEU A 165 -2.68 9.81 12.30
CA LEU A 165 -3.08 9.43 13.66
C LEU A 165 -2.67 10.49 14.66
N ARG A 166 -1.41 10.94 14.66
CA ARG A 166 -0.94 12.01 15.57
C ARG A 166 -1.78 13.27 15.43
N HIS A 167 -2.10 13.68 14.19
CA HIS A 167 -2.96 14.83 13.94
C HIS A 167 -4.36 14.66 14.57
N VAL A 168 -5.00 13.50 14.39
CA VAL A 168 -6.31 13.20 14.99
C VAL A 168 -6.22 13.19 16.51
N LEU A 169 -5.22 12.51 17.08
CA LEU A 169 -5.05 12.31 18.52
C LEU A 169 -4.78 13.63 19.26
N ILE A 170 -3.98 14.53 18.67
CA ILE A 170 -3.73 15.87 19.23
C ILE A 170 -5.02 16.70 19.24
N SER A 171 -5.92 16.47 18.29
CA SER A 171 -7.20 17.20 18.17
C SER A 171 -8.29 16.74 19.15
N LEU A 172 -8.04 15.67 19.92
CA LEU A 172 -8.96 15.16 20.94
C LEU A 172 -9.03 16.09 22.16
N ASP A 173 -10.12 15.96 22.92
CA ASP A 173 -10.31 16.64 24.20
C ASP A 173 -9.35 16.15 25.29
N ASP A 174 -9.19 16.96 26.33
CA ASP A 174 -8.22 16.71 27.40
C ASP A 174 -8.56 15.47 28.23
N GLU A 175 -9.86 15.17 28.43
CA GLU A 175 -10.31 13.97 29.15
C GLU A 175 -9.85 12.71 28.41
N THR A 176 -10.05 12.67 27.10
CA THR A 176 -9.60 11.57 26.24
C THR A 176 -8.07 11.43 26.25
N LYS A 177 -7.32 12.54 26.26
CA LYS A 177 -5.84 12.52 26.33
C LYS A 177 -5.32 11.97 27.65
N ILE A 178 -5.97 12.28 28.78
CA ILE A 178 -5.59 11.71 30.08
C ILE A 178 -5.73 10.18 30.05
N VAL A 179 -6.84 9.66 29.53
CA VAL A 179 -7.04 8.20 29.39
C VAL A 179 -6.00 7.58 28.44
N MET A 180 -5.59 8.30 27.39
CA MET A 180 -4.50 7.83 26.52
C MET A 180 -3.17 7.69 27.24
N GLU A 181 -2.82 8.63 28.12
CA GLU A 181 -1.58 8.57 28.92
C GLU A 181 -1.60 7.42 29.92
N GLU A 182 -2.76 7.18 30.55
CA GLU A 182 -2.98 6.03 31.43
C GLU A 182 -2.85 4.71 30.66
N ASN A 183 -3.52 4.60 29.51
CA ASN A 183 -3.45 3.42 28.64
C ASN A 183 -2.02 3.19 28.15
N LEU A 184 -1.30 4.24 27.76
CA LEU A 184 0.12 4.15 27.37
C LEU A 184 0.99 3.59 28.49
N THR A 185 0.76 4.04 29.73
CA THR A 185 1.49 3.57 30.91
C THR A 185 1.19 2.09 31.17
N GLU A 186 -0.09 1.70 31.10
CA GLU A 186 -0.48 0.29 31.23
C GLU A 186 0.20 -0.58 30.17
N TRP A 187 0.22 -0.15 28.91
CA TRP A 187 0.84 -0.88 27.81
C TRP A 187 2.36 -0.97 27.91
N ARG A 188 3.04 0.04 28.47
CA ARG A 188 4.48 0.00 28.75
C ARG A 188 4.82 -1.09 29.77
N ASP A 189 3.94 -1.34 30.73
CA ASP A 189 4.12 -2.32 31.80
C ASP A 189 3.56 -3.71 31.44
N ARG A 190 2.59 -3.78 30.53
CA ARG A 190 1.93 -5.01 30.06
C ARG A 190 2.99 -5.98 29.51
N LYS A 191 3.14 -7.16 30.12
CA LYS A 191 4.11 -8.24 29.77
C LYS A 191 5.58 -8.04 30.20
N ARG A 192 5.95 -6.98 30.93
CA ARG A 192 7.21 -6.99 31.70
C ARG A 192 7.09 -7.78 33.02
N GLY A 193 5.85 -8.13 33.41
CA GLY A 193 5.56 -9.14 34.42
C GLY A 193 5.56 -10.54 33.81
N MET A 194 6.59 -11.33 34.14
CA MET A 194 6.66 -12.80 34.15
C MET A 194 5.61 -13.54 33.30
N ASP A 195 6.05 -14.15 32.19
CA ASP A 195 5.26 -15.19 31.53
C ASP A 195 5.01 -16.34 32.53
N PRO A 196 3.76 -16.67 32.90
CA PRO A 196 3.47 -17.76 33.82
C PRO A 196 3.82 -19.14 33.24
N SER A 197 4.16 -19.23 31.94
CA SER A 197 4.66 -20.44 31.32
C SER A 197 6.15 -20.71 31.62
N SER A 198 6.87 -19.74 32.18
CA SER A 198 8.17 -19.96 32.82
C SER A 198 7.94 -20.63 34.18
N GLY A 199 7.70 -21.95 34.18
CA GLY A 199 7.45 -22.79 35.36
C GLY A 199 8.65 -22.94 36.30
N GLY A 200 9.31 -21.83 36.67
CA GLY A 200 10.55 -21.81 37.45
C GLY A 200 10.69 -20.63 38.39
N ALA A 201 9.61 -19.97 38.81
CA ALA A 201 9.68 -18.97 39.89
C ALA A 201 8.34 -18.80 40.64
N GLN A 202 7.74 -19.90 41.11
CA GLN A 202 6.98 -19.80 42.36
C GLN A 202 8.00 -19.71 43.50
N GLY A 203 8.40 -18.48 43.82
CA GLY A 203 9.34 -18.23 44.90
C GLY A 203 9.96 -16.86 44.76
N PHE A 204 9.29 -15.85 45.28
CA PHE A 204 9.80 -14.86 46.23
C PHE A 204 8.71 -13.78 46.38
N THR A 205 7.84 -13.97 47.37
CA THR A 205 7.20 -12.85 48.05
C THR A 205 8.27 -12.14 48.88
N SER A 206 9.11 -11.35 48.23
CA SER A 206 9.91 -10.33 48.92
C SER A 206 9.08 -9.05 48.94
N SER A 207 9.09 -8.39 50.09
CA SER A 207 8.37 -7.16 50.42
C SER A 207 8.89 -5.92 49.68
N GLY A 208 9.09 -6.00 48.37
CA GLY A 208 9.34 -4.88 47.47
C GLY A 208 8.21 -4.84 46.45
N GLY A 209 7.66 -3.65 46.17
CA GLY A 209 6.65 -3.47 45.12
C GLY A 209 7.12 -4.00 43.76
N PRO A 210 6.23 -4.05 42.74
CA PRO A 210 6.59 -4.54 41.41
C PRO A 210 7.85 -3.81 40.90
N VAL A 211 8.93 -4.56 40.69
CA VAL A 211 10.19 -4.01 40.18
C VAL A 211 9.99 -3.72 38.69
N THR A 212 9.73 -2.45 38.36
CA THR A 212 9.67 -1.97 36.99
C THR A 212 11.09 -1.92 36.42
N ILE A 213 11.41 -2.83 35.50
CA ILE A 213 12.66 -2.79 34.75
C ILE A 213 12.61 -1.57 33.82
N PRO A 214 13.64 -0.70 33.79
CA PRO A 214 13.64 0.45 32.90
C PRO A 214 13.54 0.03 31.43
N LEU A 215 12.89 0.87 30.63
CA LEU A 215 12.74 0.66 29.19
C LEU A 215 14.11 0.64 28.49
N GLY A 216 14.26 -0.24 27.50
CA GLY A 216 15.41 -0.22 26.61
C GLY A 216 15.40 1.00 25.69
N PRO A 217 16.53 1.31 25.03
CA PRO A 217 16.57 2.39 24.04
C PRO A 217 15.58 2.11 22.90
N GLY A 218 14.85 3.13 22.47
CA GLY A 218 13.86 3.01 21.39
C GLY A 218 12.53 2.40 21.82
N GLU A 219 12.38 1.88 23.05
CA GLU A 219 11.13 1.25 23.49
C GLU A 219 10.13 2.31 23.97
N TRP A 220 9.01 2.45 23.26
CA TRP A 220 7.92 3.39 23.61
C TRP A 220 8.28 4.88 23.60
N ASP A 221 9.35 5.26 22.89
CA ASP A 221 9.78 6.66 22.70
C ASP A 221 8.67 7.53 22.05
N GLU A 222 7.90 6.97 21.11
CA GLU A 222 6.88 7.64 20.30
C GLU A 222 5.50 6.98 20.49
N GLY A 223 5.16 6.62 21.73
CA GLY A 223 3.87 5.98 22.05
C GLY A 223 2.67 6.86 21.68
N LEU A 224 1.71 6.29 20.93
CA LEU A 224 0.53 7.01 20.45
C LEU A 224 -0.64 7.01 21.47
N GLY A 225 -0.54 6.31 22.59
CA GLY A 225 -1.65 6.16 23.56
C GLY A 225 -2.73 5.15 23.16
N ILE A 226 -2.68 4.61 21.95
CA ILE A 226 -3.51 3.51 21.45
C ILE A 226 -2.57 2.43 20.91
N PRO A 227 -2.78 1.14 21.21
CA PRO A 227 -1.93 0.08 20.69
C PRO A 227 -2.02 0.00 19.16
N MET A 228 -0.90 -0.40 18.55
CA MET A 228 -0.76 -0.51 17.10
C MET A 228 -0.23 -1.90 16.68
N CYS A 229 -0.70 -2.40 15.56
CA CYS A 229 -0.25 -3.62 14.91
C CYS A 229 -0.04 -3.35 13.42
N VAL A 230 1.11 -3.76 12.88
CA VAL A 230 1.40 -3.68 11.46
C VAL A 230 1.32 -5.08 10.87
N VAL A 231 0.49 -5.23 9.83
CA VAL A 231 0.24 -6.50 9.15
C VAL A 231 0.74 -6.37 7.72
N CYS A 232 1.80 -7.10 7.39
CA CYS A 232 2.31 -7.16 6.03
C CYS A 232 1.67 -8.37 5.32
N GLN A 233 0.78 -8.09 4.38
CA GLN A 233 0.04 -9.08 3.59
C GLN A 233 0.87 -9.57 2.40
N GLY A 234 0.49 -10.74 1.86
CA GLY A 234 1.10 -11.27 0.64
C GLY A 234 2.52 -11.81 0.80
N ALA A 235 2.88 -12.37 1.96
CA ALA A 235 4.24 -12.88 2.21
C ALA A 235 4.68 -14.01 1.24
N ASP A 236 3.75 -14.66 0.53
CA ASP A 236 4.07 -15.57 -0.60
C ASP A 236 4.79 -14.86 -1.76
N LYS A 237 4.69 -13.53 -1.85
CA LYS A 237 5.37 -12.72 -2.87
C LYS A 237 6.87 -12.57 -2.59
N ILE A 238 7.36 -12.88 -1.38
CA ILE A 238 8.79 -12.86 -1.05
C ILE A 238 9.58 -13.78 -1.99
N GLU A 239 9.08 -14.99 -2.23
CA GLU A 239 9.73 -15.94 -3.14
C GLU A 239 9.75 -15.43 -4.60
N LYS A 240 8.72 -14.67 -5.00
CA LYS A 240 8.66 -14.05 -6.33
C LYS A 240 9.68 -12.91 -6.46
N LEU A 241 9.84 -12.08 -5.42
CA LEU A 241 10.84 -11.00 -5.39
C LEU A 241 12.27 -11.56 -5.52
N GLU A 242 12.56 -12.67 -4.86
CA GLU A 242 13.86 -13.35 -4.98
C GLU A 242 14.10 -13.89 -6.40
N LYS A 243 13.11 -14.59 -6.97
CA LYS A 243 13.25 -15.24 -8.30
C LYS A 243 13.22 -14.25 -9.47
N ASP A 244 12.28 -13.32 -9.46
CA ASP A 244 11.98 -12.48 -10.63
C ASP A 244 12.75 -11.16 -10.60
N HIS A 245 13.10 -10.67 -9.41
CA HIS A 245 13.74 -9.37 -9.20
C HIS A 245 15.14 -9.44 -8.58
N GLY A 246 15.68 -10.65 -8.36
CA GLY A 246 17.04 -10.86 -7.87
C GLY A 246 17.27 -10.36 -6.45
N TRP A 247 16.22 -10.27 -5.64
CA TRP A 247 16.35 -9.92 -4.22
C TRP A 247 17.09 -11.02 -3.47
N HIS A 248 17.86 -10.63 -2.47
CA HIS A 248 18.62 -11.54 -1.62
C HIS A 248 18.17 -11.40 -0.17
N GLU A 249 18.65 -12.31 0.68
CA GLU A 249 18.34 -12.31 2.11
C GLU A 249 18.71 -10.98 2.78
N GLU A 250 19.73 -10.29 2.26
CA GLU A 250 20.20 -8.99 2.76
C GLU A 250 19.11 -7.92 2.74
N GLN A 251 18.32 -7.86 1.67
CA GLN A 251 17.22 -6.90 1.54
C GLN A 251 16.07 -7.25 2.48
N PHE A 252 15.75 -8.54 2.63
CA PHE A 252 14.68 -8.98 3.53
C PHE A 252 15.04 -8.75 5.01
N ASP A 253 16.29 -9.04 5.39
CA ASP A 253 16.83 -8.74 6.72
C ASP A 253 16.82 -7.24 7.00
N PHE A 254 17.24 -6.42 6.02
CA PHE A 254 17.21 -4.97 6.15
C PHE A 254 15.79 -4.45 6.39
N ILE A 255 14.80 -4.90 5.60
CA ILE A 255 13.39 -4.53 5.79
C ILE A 255 12.92 -4.91 7.19
N LEU A 256 13.24 -6.13 7.63
CA LEU A 256 12.84 -6.62 8.94
C LEU A 256 13.49 -5.82 10.08
N GLN A 257 14.78 -5.53 10.00
CA GLN A 257 15.49 -4.70 10.97
C GLN A 257 14.91 -3.29 11.02
N PHE A 258 14.68 -2.68 9.85
CA PHE A 258 14.15 -1.32 9.74
C PHE A 258 12.74 -1.21 10.34
N MET A 259 11.83 -2.09 9.92
CA MET A 259 10.46 -2.13 10.45
C MET A 259 10.44 -2.35 11.96
N ARG A 260 11.22 -3.31 12.46
CA ARG A 260 11.31 -3.57 13.91
C ARG A 260 11.84 -2.39 14.70
N THR A 261 12.85 -1.68 14.19
CA THR A 261 13.38 -0.46 14.84
C THR A 261 12.32 0.64 14.95
N LEU A 262 11.54 0.88 13.89
CA LEU A 262 10.48 1.89 13.92
C LEU A 262 9.32 1.49 14.84
N LEU A 263 8.86 0.25 14.73
CA LEU A 263 7.71 -0.24 15.49
C LEU A 263 7.99 -0.35 16.99
N LEU A 264 9.25 -0.58 17.37
CA LEU A 264 9.69 -0.55 18.77
C LEU A 264 9.37 0.79 19.45
N LYS A 265 9.53 1.91 18.72
CA LYS A 265 9.25 3.26 19.23
C LYS A 265 7.78 3.46 19.58
N HIS A 266 6.89 2.78 18.88
CA HIS A 266 5.46 2.85 19.11
C HIS A 266 4.92 1.72 20.00
N GLY A 267 5.77 0.76 20.43
CA GLY A 267 5.33 -0.44 21.13
C GLY A 267 4.45 -1.37 20.27
N ALA A 268 4.55 -1.23 18.94
CA ALA A 268 3.68 -1.92 18.01
C ALA A 268 4.10 -3.37 17.79
N SER A 269 3.14 -4.19 17.35
CA SER A 269 3.41 -5.55 16.89
C SER A 269 3.59 -5.62 15.37
N LEU A 270 4.33 -6.61 14.88
CA LEU A 270 4.53 -6.87 13.46
C LEU A 270 4.16 -8.32 13.14
N ILE A 271 3.40 -8.55 12.08
CA ILE A 271 3.08 -9.90 11.60
C ILE A 271 3.06 -9.94 10.07
N TYR A 272 3.63 -10.99 9.51
CA TYR A 272 3.49 -11.30 8.09
C TYR A 272 2.39 -12.33 7.88
N THR A 273 1.59 -12.12 6.84
CA THR A 273 0.45 -12.97 6.54
C THR A 273 0.50 -13.40 5.08
N THR A 274 0.12 -14.66 4.86
CA THR A 274 -0.06 -15.25 3.54
C THR A 274 -1.54 -15.57 3.38
N PRO A 275 -2.16 -15.22 2.23
CA PRO A 275 -3.55 -15.54 1.97
C PRO A 275 -3.81 -17.05 2.18
N PHE A 276 -4.94 -17.37 2.81
CA PHE A 276 -5.42 -18.75 3.00
C PHE A 276 -4.54 -19.67 3.88
N LEU A 277 -3.44 -19.16 4.46
CA LEU A 277 -2.58 -19.92 5.36
C LEU A 277 -2.92 -19.62 6.82
N ALA A 278 -3.08 -20.68 7.63
CA ALA A 278 -3.26 -20.54 9.06
C ALA A 278 -2.07 -19.79 9.68
N ASN A 279 -2.38 -18.77 10.49
CA ASN A 279 -1.39 -17.90 11.09
C ASN A 279 -1.82 -17.45 12.49
N SER A 280 -0.95 -16.74 13.19
CA SER A 280 -1.18 -16.25 14.54
C SER A 280 -1.93 -14.91 14.60
N LEU A 281 -2.45 -14.39 13.47
CA LEU A 281 -3.08 -13.07 13.37
C LEU A 281 -4.24 -12.94 14.34
N GLN A 282 -5.17 -13.90 14.32
CA GLN A 282 -6.33 -13.90 15.19
C GLN A 282 -5.92 -13.86 16.67
N SER A 283 -4.98 -14.72 17.06
CA SER A 283 -4.48 -14.76 18.45
C SER A 283 -3.80 -13.45 18.84
N LEU A 284 -3.05 -12.83 17.92
CA LEU A 284 -2.37 -11.55 18.13
C LEU A 284 -3.38 -10.42 18.33
N ILE A 285 -4.33 -10.26 17.41
CA ILE A 285 -5.35 -9.21 17.46
C ILE A 285 -6.23 -9.36 18.71
N HIS A 286 -6.71 -10.58 19.00
CA HIS A 286 -7.52 -10.84 20.20
C HIS A 286 -6.73 -10.55 21.49
N SER A 287 -5.47 -11.01 21.58
CA SER A 287 -4.62 -10.69 22.73
C SER A 287 -4.37 -9.19 22.85
N SER A 288 -4.23 -8.47 21.75
CA SER A 288 -4.00 -7.02 21.77
C SER A 288 -5.24 -6.26 22.24
N LEU A 289 -6.44 -6.69 21.83
CA LEU A 289 -7.73 -6.15 22.30
C LEU A 289 -8.12 -6.61 23.72
N GLY A 290 -7.26 -7.35 24.42
CA GLY A 290 -7.55 -7.88 25.75
C GLY A 290 -8.68 -8.92 25.76
N ILE A 291 -8.95 -9.56 24.62
CA ILE A 291 -9.91 -10.66 24.51
C ILE A 291 -9.15 -11.93 24.90
N HIS A 292 -9.59 -12.56 25.98
CA HIS A 292 -9.00 -13.79 26.49
C HIS A 292 -10.03 -14.90 26.52
N SER A 293 -9.68 -16.04 25.92
CA SER A 293 -10.52 -17.23 25.95
C SER A 293 -10.52 -17.80 27.37
N LEU A 294 -11.69 -18.19 27.88
CA LEU A 294 -11.85 -18.71 29.24
C LEU A 294 -11.38 -20.17 29.33
N LEU A 295 -11.31 -20.85 28.19
CA LEU A 295 -11.02 -22.28 28.10
C LEU A 295 -9.57 -22.58 27.71
N LYS A 296 -8.98 -21.70 26.89
CA LYS A 296 -7.63 -21.87 26.34
C LYS A 296 -6.80 -20.61 26.51
N ARG A 297 -5.66 -20.75 27.17
CA ARG A 297 -4.64 -19.70 27.21
C ARG A 297 -3.79 -19.78 25.94
N GLN A 298 -3.97 -18.82 25.03
CA GLN A 298 -3.15 -18.71 23.83
C GLN A 298 -1.84 -17.98 24.18
N SER A 299 -0.70 -18.63 23.94
CA SER A 299 0.62 -17.99 23.96
C SER A 299 1.04 -17.65 22.53
N LEU A 300 1.54 -16.43 22.33
CA LEU A 300 2.06 -15.99 21.03
C LEU A 300 3.51 -16.46 20.91
N LYS A 301 3.79 -17.32 19.95
CA LYS A 301 5.16 -17.74 19.63
C LYS A 301 5.77 -16.78 18.63
N HIS A 302 6.69 -15.94 19.09
CA HIS A 302 7.45 -15.04 18.24
C HIS A 302 8.26 -15.82 17.19
N ASN A 303 8.45 -15.21 16.03
CA ASN A 303 9.28 -15.74 14.96
C ASN A 303 9.93 -14.58 14.21
N VAL A 304 11.26 -14.60 14.13
CA VAL A 304 12.06 -13.64 13.36
C VAL A 304 13.05 -14.35 12.43
N ILE A 305 12.89 -15.67 12.28
CA ILE A 305 13.81 -16.54 11.54
C ILE A 305 13.18 -16.93 10.21
N ASP A 306 11.94 -17.43 10.21
CA ASP A 306 11.28 -17.76 8.94
C ASP A 306 10.75 -16.48 8.28
N ARG A 307 11.40 -16.06 7.20
CA ARG A 307 11.14 -14.80 6.50
C ARG A 307 9.70 -14.59 6.04
N ASP A 308 8.95 -15.66 5.77
CA ASP A 308 7.55 -15.62 5.33
C ASP A 308 6.55 -15.71 6.50
N LYS A 309 7.02 -15.98 7.73
CA LYS A 309 6.19 -16.20 8.92
C LYS A 309 6.66 -15.38 10.11
N ILE A 310 7.04 -14.13 9.85
CA ILE A 310 7.47 -13.20 10.90
C ILE A 310 6.31 -12.88 11.83
N LEU A 311 6.58 -12.97 13.14
CA LEU A 311 5.69 -12.55 14.20
C LEU A 311 6.53 -11.91 15.33
N VAL A 312 6.31 -10.62 15.54
CA VAL A 312 6.90 -9.84 16.63
C VAL A 312 5.74 -9.28 17.48
N PRO A 313 5.43 -9.93 18.62
CA PRO A 313 4.43 -9.41 19.55
C PRO A 313 4.89 -8.10 20.22
N SER A 314 3.95 -7.25 20.62
CA SER A 314 4.24 -6.05 21.42
C SER A 314 5.03 -6.41 22.69
N ASN A 315 6.00 -5.58 23.05
CA ASN A 315 6.89 -5.72 24.20
C ASN A 315 7.83 -6.95 24.19
N TRP A 316 7.96 -7.67 23.07
CA TRP A 316 8.95 -8.75 22.93
C TRP A 316 10.31 -8.25 22.45
N ASP A 317 10.32 -7.26 21.57
CA ASP A 317 11.52 -6.84 20.83
C ASP A 317 12.44 -5.92 21.65
N SER A 318 13.70 -5.76 21.23
CA SER A 318 14.66 -4.80 21.79
C SER A 318 15.82 -4.57 20.81
N TRP A 319 16.54 -3.44 20.94
CA TRP A 319 17.72 -3.15 20.09
C TRP A 319 18.75 -4.28 20.07
N GLY A 320 18.97 -4.95 21.20
CA GLY A 320 19.85 -6.11 21.26
C GLY A 320 19.42 -7.26 20.33
N LYS A 321 18.11 -7.53 20.22
CA LYS A 321 17.58 -8.59 19.33
C LYS A 321 17.61 -8.18 17.86
N ILE A 322 17.38 -6.90 17.57
CA ILE A 322 17.39 -6.39 16.19
C ILE A 322 18.82 -6.38 15.62
N ARG A 323 19.81 -5.99 16.45
CA ARG A 323 21.23 -5.92 16.06
C ARG A 323 21.81 -7.27 15.61
N ILE A 324 21.30 -8.38 16.15
CA ILE A 324 21.86 -9.72 15.91
C ILE A 324 21.49 -10.27 14.53
N ILE A 325 20.42 -9.77 13.88
CA ILE A 325 20.03 -10.27 12.54
C ILE A 325 21.19 -10.07 11.55
N ARG A 326 21.69 -8.84 11.48
CA ARG A 326 22.76 -8.46 10.55
C ARG A 326 23.58 -7.29 11.10
N GLU A 327 24.89 -7.39 10.95
CA GLU A 327 25.83 -6.34 11.34
C GLU A 327 25.77 -5.14 10.38
N GLY A 328 26.15 -3.95 10.87
CA GLY A 328 26.21 -2.73 10.05
C GLY A 328 24.92 -1.93 9.93
N PHE A 329 23.82 -2.36 10.58
CA PHE A 329 22.58 -1.59 10.61
C PHE A 329 22.61 -0.46 11.67
N ASP A 330 22.51 0.79 11.22
CA ASP A 330 22.47 1.97 12.09
C ASP A 330 21.06 2.20 12.68
N MET A 331 20.75 1.47 13.74
CA MET A 331 19.47 1.60 14.44
C MET A 331 19.27 2.97 15.10
N GLU A 332 20.35 3.61 15.57
CA GLU A 332 20.26 4.87 16.32
C GLU A 332 19.96 6.04 15.39
N GLY A 333 20.64 6.09 14.23
CA GLY A 333 20.33 7.02 13.16
C GLY A 333 18.90 6.86 12.66
N VAL A 334 18.48 5.62 12.34
CA VAL A 334 17.12 5.33 11.87
C VAL A 334 16.06 5.69 12.91
N SER A 335 16.28 5.34 14.19
CA SER A 335 15.38 5.69 15.28
C SER A 335 15.23 7.21 15.42
N THR A 336 16.33 7.95 15.37
CA THR A 336 16.33 9.42 15.51
C THR A 336 15.66 10.09 14.33
N ALA A 337 16.01 9.67 13.11
CA ALA A 337 15.41 10.16 11.86
C ALA A 337 13.88 9.99 11.87
N TRP A 338 13.39 8.84 12.33
CA TRP A 338 11.95 8.59 12.45
C TRP A 338 11.25 9.55 13.42
N SER A 339 11.84 9.80 14.60
CA SER A 339 11.29 10.74 15.58
C SER A 339 11.14 12.14 15.02
N ILE A 340 12.07 12.59 14.18
CA ILE A 340 11.99 13.91 13.52
C ILE A 340 10.88 13.88 12.46
N GLU A 341 10.90 12.85 11.62
CA GLU A 341 10.05 12.77 10.43
C GLU A 341 8.55 12.66 10.75
N ILE A 342 8.14 12.01 11.85
CA ILE A 342 6.72 11.88 12.21
C ILE A 342 6.10 13.12 12.88
N GLN A 343 6.86 14.20 13.11
CA GLN A 343 6.35 15.43 13.74
C GLN A 343 5.57 16.32 12.77
N ASP A 344 5.86 16.23 11.47
CA ASP A 344 5.22 17.07 10.47
C ASP A 344 3.73 16.72 10.27
N LEU A 345 2.98 17.69 9.74
CA LEU A 345 1.59 17.49 9.36
C LEU A 345 1.45 16.47 8.21
N PRO A 346 0.30 15.76 8.12
CA PRO A 346 0.01 14.89 6.98
C PRO A 346 0.05 15.67 5.67
N GLU A 347 0.74 15.13 4.68
CA GLU A 347 0.83 15.72 3.35
C GLU A 347 -0.55 15.63 2.67
N PRO A 348 -1.04 16.70 2.02
CA PRO A 348 -2.26 16.61 1.23
C PRO A 348 -2.05 15.61 0.08
N LEU A 349 -3.05 14.78 -0.21
CA LEU A 349 -3.04 13.85 -1.34
C LEU A 349 -3.12 14.63 -2.67
N THR A 350 -2.02 15.25 -3.09
CA THR A 350 -1.86 15.73 -4.47
C THR A 350 -1.39 14.55 -5.30
N ASN A 351 -2.34 13.84 -5.92
CA ASN A 351 -2.05 13.02 -7.10
C ASN A 351 -1.74 13.98 -8.26
N GLY A 352 -0.51 14.48 -8.28
CA GLY A 352 -0.04 15.46 -9.25
C GLY A 352 1.22 16.10 -8.72
N VAL A 353 2.30 16.01 -9.48
CA VAL A 353 3.47 16.87 -9.35
C VAL A 353 2.99 18.28 -9.67
N ASP A 354 2.49 19.00 -8.67
CA ASP A 354 2.24 20.42 -8.78
C ASP A 354 3.34 21.12 -8.00
N ASP A 355 4.49 21.24 -8.66
CA ASP A 355 5.69 21.95 -8.20
C ASP A 355 5.49 23.47 -8.35
N SER A 356 4.31 23.95 -7.92
CA SER A 356 3.88 25.34 -8.00
C SER A 356 3.61 25.93 -6.63
N LYS A 357 4.29 25.45 -5.59
CA LYS A 357 4.51 26.25 -4.39
C LYS A 357 5.76 27.10 -4.60
N PRO A 358 5.71 28.42 -4.38
CA PRO A 358 6.92 29.24 -4.43
C PRO A 358 7.93 28.64 -3.46
N GLU A 359 9.15 28.42 -3.94
CA GLU A 359 10.28 27.94 -3.15
C GLU A 359 10.46 28.83 -1.92
N ASP A 360 9.91 28.40 -0.78
CA ASP A 360 10.37 28.90 0.50
C ASP A 360 11.82 28.40 0.66
N PRO A 361 12.81 29.26 0.93
CA PRO A 361 14.23 28.89 0.93
C PRO A 361 14.65 27.99 2.10
N ILE A 362 13.70 27.31 2.74
CA ILE A 362 13.89 26.44 3.91
C ILE A 362 13.78 24.95 3.53
N THR A 363 13.21 24.59 2.37
CA THR A 363 12.97 23.17 2.02
C THR A 363 14.08 22.50 1.21
N ASN A 364 15.12 23.21 0.78
CA ASN A 364 16.27 22.65 0.06
C ASN A 364 17.39 22.09 0.99
N ALA A 365 17.06 21.71 2.23
CA ALA A 365 18.03 21.30 3.24
C ALA A 365 17.79 19.91 3.85
N MET A 366 17.25 18.95 3.10
CA MET A 366 17.11 17.55 3.58
C MET A 366 17.55 16.49 2.55
N ASP A 367 18.61 16.78 1.80
CA ASP A 367 19.40 15.76 1.05
C ASP A 367 20.47 15.11 1.94
N ASP A 368 20.36 15.26 3.26
CA ASP A 368 21.44 14.99 4.21
C ASP A 368 21.07 13.83 5.13
N GLY A 369 20.79 12.64 4.58
CA GLY A 369 20.69 11.37 5.35
C GLY A 369 19.80 11.39 6.60
N THR A 370 18.86 12.33 6.70
CA THR A 370 18.12 12.68 7.95
C THR A 370 16.70 12.14 7.95
N SER A 371 16.18 11.72 6.79
CA SER A 371 14.87 11.07 6.65
C SER A 371 15.01 9.55 6.70
N ALA A 372 14.22 8.92 7.56
CA ALA A 372 14.14 7.47 7.64
C ALA A 372 13.54 6.89 6.35
N VAL A 373 12.54 7.56 5.76
CA VAL A 373 11.99 7.19 4.45
C VAL A 373 13.07 7.19 3.38
N ALA A 374 13.88 8.24 3.30
CA ALA A 374 14.95 8.34 2.29
C ALA A 374 16.00 7.23 2.44
N ILE A 375 16.45 6.95 3.68
CA ILE A 375 17.41 5.87 3.97
C ILE A 375 16.86 4.51 3.51
N PHE A 376 15.58 4.26 3.80
CA PHE A 376 14.94 3.00 3.43
C PHE A 376 14.81 2.86 1.91
N GLU A 377 14.30 3.87 1.22
CA GLU A 377 14.04 3.82 -0.23
C GLU A 377 15.30 3.86 -1.08
N GLN A 378 16.40 4.42 -0.55
CA GLN A 378 17.71 4.32 -1.18
C GLN A 378 18.25 2.89 -1.16
N THR A 379 17.90 2.11 -0.12
CA THR A 379 18.34 0.73 0.05
C THR A 379 17.40 -0.26 -0.64
N ILE A 380 16.09 -0.02 -0.54
CA ILE A 380 15.02 -0.86 -1.07
C ILE A 380 14.34 -0.11 -2.22
N THR A 381 14.78 -0.40 -3.44
CA THR A 381 14.31 0.26 -4.67
C THR A 381 13.18 -0.52 -5.36
N ASP A 382 12.36 0.19 -6.12
CA ASP A 382 11.29 -0.41 -6.95
C ASP A 382 11.90 -1.14 -8.16
N PRO A 383 11.75 -2.47 -8.27
CA PRO A 383 12.27 -3.24 -9.39
C PRO A 383 11.69 -2.82 -10.76
N LYS A 384 10.48 -2.22 -10.78
CA LYS A 384 9.85 -1.74 -12.02
C LYS A 384 10.58 -0.51 -12.57
N ARG A 385 11.18 0.32 -11.71
CA ARG A 385 11.97 1.48 -12.15
C ARG A 385 13.20 1.03 -12.94
N ASP A 386 13.87 -0.03 -12.52
CA ASP A 386 15.05 -0.55 -13.23
C ASP A 386 14.72 -1.10 -14.62
N THR A 387 13.56 -1.74 -14.80
CA THR A 387 13.14 -2.23 -16.13
C THR A 387 12.88 -1.12 -17.16
N SER A 388 12.71 0.13 -16.72
CA SER A 388 12.52 1.29 -17.60
C SER A 388 13.83 1.96 -18.03
N MET A 389 14.97 1.55 -17.47
CA MET A 389 16.30 2.13 -17.72
C MET A 389 17.21 1.20 -18.54
N ALA A 390 16.83 0.93 -19.80
CA ALA A 390 17.75 0.33 -20.77
C ALA A 390 17.66 1.05 -22.12
N HIS A 391 18.08 2.33 -22.16
CA HIS A 391 18.54 2.99 -23.39
C HIS A 391 19.86 3.73 -23.10
N PRO A 392 20.98 3.34 -23.74
CA PRO A 392 22.26 4.00 -23.54
C PRO A 392 22.24 5.36 -24.24
N GLY A 393 22.08 6.44 -23.48
CA GLY A 393 22.19 7.81 -24.02
C GLY A 393 21.38 8.89 -23.30
N SER A 394 20.41 8.53 -22.44
CA SER A 394 19.65 9.55 -21.71
C SER A 394 20.39 9.99 -20.45
N GLN A 395 20.75 11.26 -20.37
CA GLN A 395 21.32 11.85 -19.16
C GLN A 395 20.38 11.61 -17.98
N ARG A 396 20.99 11.27 -16.84
CA ARG A 396 20.38 11.16 -15.52
C ARG A 396 19.59 12.43 -15.21
N ASN A 397 18.27 12.36 -15.32
CA ASN A 397 17.34 13.15 -14.53
C ASN A 397 16.18 12.21 -14.15
N GLY A 398 16.07 11.94 -12.85
CA GLY A 398 15.04 11.07 -12.30
C GLY A 398 13.64 11.63 -12.55
N ASN A 399 12.71 10.72 -12.81
CA ASN A 399 11.26 10.94 -12.79
C ASN A 399 10.69 12.03 -13.72
N LYS A 400 11.20 12.16 -14.95
CA LYS A 400 10.55 12.99 -15.97
C LYS A 400 10.32 12.18 -17.25
N VAL A 401 9.15 11.52 -17.34
CA VAL A 401 8.64 10.96 -18.62
C VAL A 401 7.90 12.04 -19.43
N GLU A 402 7.66 13.20 -18.83
CA GLU A 402 7.11 14.35 -19.54
C GLU A 402 8.24 15.07 -20.29
N VAL A 403 8.30 14.84 -21.59
CA VAL A 403 8.99 15.75 -22.49
C VAL A 403 8.26 17.08 -22.38
N ASP A 404 8.87 18.06 -21.71
CA ASP A 404 8.40 19.45 -21.74
C ASP A 404 8.34 19.88 -23.21
N THR A 405 7.15 19.85 -23.80
CA THR A 405 6.94 20.42 -25.11
C THR A 405 7.01 21.92 -24.95
N SER A 406 8.08 22.54 -25.46
CA SER A 406 8.16 23.99 -25.59
C SER A 406 6.87 24.52 -26.22
N GLU A 407 6.29 25.56 -25.64
CA GLU A 407 5.06 26.17 -26.15
C GLU A 407 5.23 26.49 -27.65
N MET A 408 4.29 26.03 -28.50
CA MET A 408 4.40 26.05 -29.96
C MET A 408 4.81 27.44 -30.50
N GLN A 409 4.28 28.51 -29.90
CA GLN A 409 4.61 29.89 -30.29
C GLN A 409 6.06 30.25 -29.97
N SER A 410 6.59 29.84 -28.81
CA SER A 410 7.99 30.09 -28.46
C SER A 410 8.97 29.34 -29.36
N PHE A 411 8.62 28.12 -29.77
CA PHE A 411 9.39 27.34 -30.74
C PHE A 411 9.38 28.00 -32.13
N LEU A 412 8.21 28.41 -32.61
CA LEU A 412 8.07 29.06 -33.92
C LEU A 412 8.79 30.41 -33.98
N THR A 413 8.75 31.21 -32.91
CA THR A 413 9.50 32.47 -32.84
C THR A 413 11.00 32.23 -32.95
N LYS A 414 11.54 31.24 -32.22
CA LYS A 414 12.97 30.87 -32.32
C LYS A 414 13.34 30.39 -33.73
N GLN A 415 12.47 29.62 -34.39
CA GLN A 415 12.72 29.15 -35.76
C GLN A 415 12.62 30.29 -36.79
N LEU A 416 11.76 31.28 -36.56
CA LEU A 416 11.66 32.45 -37.41
C LEU A 416 12.94 33.29 -37.35
N GLU A 417 13.51 33.50 -36.17
CA GLU A 417 14.80 34.18 -36.01
C GLU A 417 15.93 33.46 -36.78
N VAL A 418 15.98 32.12 -36.70
CA VAL A 418 16.95 31.31 -37.45
C VAL A 418 16.75 31.46 -38.96
N LEU A 419 15.50 31.47 -39.44
CA LEU A 419 15.19 31.65 -40.86
C LEU A 419 15.54 33.06 -41.35
N GLU A 420 15.32 34.09 -40.54
CA GLU A 420 15.75 35.45 -40.87
C GLU A 420 17.26 35.56 -40.95
N GLN A 421 17.99 34.88 -40.07
CA GLN A 421 19.45 34.84 -40.10
C GLN A 421 19.96 34.12 -41.35
N LEU A 422 19.40 32.95 -41.68
CA LEU A 422 19.74 32.22 -42.92
C LEU A 422 19.40 33.01 -44.17
N LYS A 423 18.27 33.72 -44.18
CA LYS A 423 17.90 34.60 -45.29
C LYS A 423 18.89 35.76 -45.45
N ALA A 424 19.33 36.36 -44.36
CA ALA A 424 20.32 37.43 -44.39
C ALA A 424 21.68 36.92 -44.90
N ASP A 425 22.08 35.72 -44.49
CA ASP A 425 23.30 35.06 -44.98
C ASP A 425 23.19 34.72 -46.47
N ASP A 426 22.07 34.19 -46.93
CA ASP A 426 21.80 33.92 -48.36
C ASP A 426 21.78 35.21 -49.19
N GLU A 427 21.21 36.30 -48.68
CA GLU A 427 21.17 37.58 -49.37
C GLU A 427 22.56 38.22 -49.44
N LYS A 428 23.37 38.04 -48.39
CA LYS A 428 24.78 38.44 -48.36
C LYS A 428 25.63 37.61 -49.32
N ASP A 429 25.41 36.30 -49.39
CA ASP A 429 26.06 35.40 -50.35
C ASP A 429 25.65 35.70 -51.78
N ARG A 430 24.38 36.05 -51.99
CA ARG A 430 23.84 36.47 -53.29
C ARG A 430 24.36 37.83 -53.72
N ALA A 431 24.59 38.76 -52.78
CA ALA A 431 25.24 40.04 -53.05
C ALA A 431 26.75 39.88 -53.30
N ALA A 432 27.39 38.89 -52.67
CA ALA A 432 28.81 38.57 -52.87
C ALA A 432 29.07 37.84 -54.20
N LYS A 433 28.09 37.07 -54.71
CA LYS A 433 28.17 36.42 -56.02
C LYS A 433 27.62 37.34 -57.11
N LYS A 434 28.50 37.94 -57.92
CA LYS A 434 28.10 38.56 -59.20
C LYS A 434 27.38 37.52 -60.07
N VAL A 435 26.13 37.82 -60.43
CA VAL A 435 25.31 37.02 -61.35
C VAL A 435 26.10 36.75 -62.64
N PRO A 436 26.38 35.49 -63.01
CA PRO A 436 26.86 35.19 -64.34
C PRO A 436 25.73 35.49 -65.32
N GLN A 437 25.97 36.35 -66.29
CA GLN A 437 25.07 36.62 -67.39
C GLN A 437 24.91 35.31 -68.19
N LEU A 438 23.80 34.61 -67.98
CA LEU A 438 23.43 33.42 -68.75
C LEU A 438 23.01 33.87 -70.15
N GLU A 439 23.95 33.83 -71.10
CA GLU A 439 23.59 33.73 -72.51
C GLU A 439 23.01 32.34 -72.77
N MET A 440 21.78 32.32 -73.27
CA MET A 440 21.11 31.13 -73.79
C MET A 440 21.86 30.66 -75.04
N SER A 441 22.73 29.65 -74.89
CA SER A 441 23.22 28.83 -76.00
C SER A 441 22.46 27.50 -76.03
N PRO A 442 21.97 27.02 -77.19
CA PRO A 442 21.20 25.78 -77.25
C PRO A 442 22.12 24.57 -77.06
N LEU A 443 21.57 23.57 -76.34
CA LEU A 443 21.90 22.15 -76.28
C LEU A 443 23.22 21.73 -76.93
N ASP A 444 24.19 21.31 -76.11
CA ASP A 444 24.94 20.05 -76.27
C ASP A 444 26.12 20.00 -75.28
N ASP A 445 25.88 19.75 -73.98
CA ASP A 445 26.91 19.15 -73.11
C ASP A 445 26.32 18.59 -71.80
N ASN A 446 25.57 17.48 -71.88
CA ASN A 446 25.16 16.70 -70.70
C ASN A 446 26.15 15.59 -70.34
N GLY A 447 27.36 15.58 -70.91
CA GLY A 447 28.34 14.52 -70.71
C GLY A 447 29.25 14.69 -69.49
N ARG A 448 29.56 15.95 -69.11
CA ARG A 448 30.68 16.23 -68.18
C ARG A 448 30.33 16.33 -66.70
N VAL A 449 29.05 16.43 -66.34
CA VAL A 449 28.63 16.55 -64.92
C VAL A 449 28.45 15.19 -64.23
N ASN A 450 28.31 14.10 -65.00
CA ASN A 450 28.13 12.74 -64.47
C ASN A 450 29.43 12.02 -64.07
N GLU A 451 30.61 12.58 -64.36
CA GLU A 451 31.89 11.92 -64.01
C GLU A 451 32.42 12.27 -62.61
N HIS A 452 31.83 13.25 -61.92
CA HIS A 452 32.33 13.74 -60.61
C HIS A 452 31.41 13.44 -59.42
N ILE A 453 30.26 12.81 -59.66
CA ILE A 453 29.31 12.43 -58.61
C ILE A 453 29.34 10.90 -58.51
N GLY A 454 29.86 10.38 -57.39
CA GLY A 454 29.82 8.94 -57.10
C GLY A 454 28.39 8.42 -57.03
N PRO A 455 28.16 7.12 -57.25
CA PRO A 455 26.81 6.55 -57.32
C PRO A 455 26.00 6.87 -56.07
N VAL A 456 24.79 7.39 -56.26
CA VAL A 456 23.88 7.77 -55.17
C VAL A 456 23.30 6.50 -54.55
N GLN A 457 23.83 6.10 -53.40
CA GLN A 457 23.41 4.92 -52.66
C GLN A 457 22.44 5.31 -51.53
N PHE A 458 21.28 4.68 -51.50
CA PHE A 458 20.30 4.83 -50.42
C PHE A 458 20.34 3.59 -49.51
N ASN A 459 20.35 3.80 -48.19
CA ASN A 459 20.23 2.71 -47.22
C ASN A 459 18.76 2.56 -46.83
N MET A 460 18.12 1.47 -47.28
CA MET A 460 16.77 1.10 -46.85
C MET A 460 16.84 -0.20 -46.05
N GLY A 461 16.64 -0.09 -44.73
CA GLY A 461 16.53 -1.26 -43.85
C GLY A 461 17.81 -2.10 -43.71
N GLY A 462 19.00 -1.49 -43.85
CA GLY A 462 20.29 -2.18 -43.74
C GLY A 462 20.83 -2.74 -45.05
N ILE A 463 20.13 -2.54 -46.16
CA ILE A 463 20.56 -2.91 -47.51
C ILE A 463 20.91 -1.63 -48.28
N GLN A 464 22.13 -1.58 -48.81
CA GLN A 464 22.57 -0.52 -49.71
C GLN A 464 21.96 -0.76 -51.09
N VAL A 465 21.12 0.17 -51.54
CA VAL A 465 20.45 0.09 -52.84
C VAL A 465 20.93 1.22 -53.73
N ASP A 466 21.42 0.85 -54.91
CA ASP A 466 21.85 1.79 -55.96
C ASP A 466 20.62 2.33 -56.71
N ALA A 467 20.48 3.66 -56.73
CA ALA A 467 19.35 4.33 -57.36
C ALA A 467 19.31 4.09 -58.88
N ASP A 468 20.47 4.00 -59.51
CA ASP A 468 20.57 3.84 -60.97
C ASP A 468 20.18 2.42 -61.40
N ASP A 469 20.49 1.41 -60.58
CA ASP A 469 20.05 0.02 -60.82
C ASP A 469 18.53 -0.13 -60.65
N MET A 470 17.93 0.57 -59.68
CA MET A 470 16.48 0.60 -59.52
C MET A 470 15.78 1.28 -60.70
N LEU A 471 16.29 2.43 -61.16
CA LEU A 471 15.77 3.13 -62.33
C LEU A 471 15.85 2.28 -63.60
N ARG A 472 16.97 1.57 -63.80
CA ARG A 472 17.15 0.66 -64.93
C ARG A 472 16.18 -0.50 -64.89
N LYS A 473 16.00 -1.14 -63.73
CA LYS A 473 15.01 -2.21 -63.53
C LYS A 473 13.57 -1.72 -63.71
N LEU A 474 13.26 -0.49 -63.30
CA LEU A 474 11.94 0.10 -63.50
C LEU A 474 11.66 0.32 -64.99
N LYS A 475 12.65 0.83 -65.73
CA LYS A 475 12.55 1.09 -67.17
C LYS A 475 12.43 -0.21 -67.98
N GLU A 476 13.16 -1.26 -67.59
CA GLU A 476 13.05 -2.60 -68.17
C GLU A 476 11.68 -3.25 -67.87
N ARG A 477 11.14 -3.00 -66.67
CA ARG A 477 9.80 -3.43 -66.27
C ARG A 477 8.69 -2.67 -67.03
N GLU A 478 8.87 -1.39 -67.31
CA GLU A 478 7.94 -0.63 -68.15
C GLU A 478 8.00 -1.05 -69.62
N ALA A 479 9.20 -1.32 -70.16
CA ALA A 479 9.38 -1.81 -71.53
C ALA A 479 8.72 -3.19 -71.73
N SER A 480 8.88 -4.11 -70.77
CA SER A 480 8.21 -5.41 -70.81
C SER A 480 6.68 -5.31 -70.61
N ARG A 481 6.20 -4.32 -69.85
CA ARG A 481 4.76 -4.03 -69.71
C ARG A 481 4.14 -3.46 -71.00
N ALA A 482 4.88 -2.62 -71.72
CA ALA A 482 4.47 -2.10 -73.02
C ALA A 482 4.38 -3.22 -74.07
N GLN A 483 5.38 -4.11 -74.13
CA GLN A 483 5.35 -5.30 -75.01
C GLN A 483 4.18 -6.24 -74.68
N ARG A 484 3.85 -6.44 -73.40
CA ARG A 484 2.68 -7.27 -73.02
C ARG A 484 1.36 -6.68 -73.50
N LYS A 485 1.24 -5.35 -73.57
CA LYS A 485 0.02 -4.65 -73.99
C LYS A 485 -0.23 -4.75 -75.50
N GLU A 486 0.81 -4.94 -76.31
CA GLU A 486 0.69 -5.19 -77.76
C GLU A 486 0.31 -6.64 -78.09
N THR A 487 0.67 -7.62 -77.25
CA THR A 487 0.27 -9.04 -77.44
C THR A 487 -1.16 -9.38 -76.97
N LEU A 488 -1.84 -8.51 -76.23
CA LEU A 488 -3.17 -8.77 -75.64
C LEU A 488 -4.36 -8.32 -76.51
N THR A 489 -4.12 -7.74 -77.69
CA THR A 489 -5.19 -7.33 -78.62
C THR A 489 -5.64 -8.44 -79.59
N SER A 490 -5.15 -9.67 -79.45
CA SER A 490 -5.42 -10.77 -80.42
C SER A 490 -5.96 -12.10 -79.85
N SER A 491 -6.49 -12.18 -78.62
CA SER A 491 -7.18 -13.42 -78.18
C SER A 491 -8.29 -13.21 -77.12
N ALA A 492 -9.47 -12.76 -77.56
CA ALA A 492 -10.67 -12.67 -76.71
C ALA A 492 -11.40 -14.02 -76.49
N GLY A 493 -10.65 -15.10 -76.23
CA GLY A 493 -11.19 -16.47 -76.13
C GLY A 493 -11.10 -17.15 -74.76
N ASP A 494 -10.19 -16.73 -73.88
CA ASP A 494 -9.75 -17.57 -72.74
C ASP A 494 -10.28 -17.17 -71.34
N GLU A 495 -11.03 -16.09 -71.21
CA GLU A 495 -11.52 -15.61 -69.89
C GLU A 495 -12.55 -16.55 -69.24
N LYS A 496 -13.30 -17.32 -70.04
CA LYS A 496 -14.30 -18.28 -69.51
C LYS A 496 -13.67 -19.51 -68.88
N ALA A 497 -12.57 -20.02 -69.43
CA ALA A 497 -11.88 -21.20 -68.90
C ALA A 497 -11.20 -20.89 -67.56
N HIS A 498 -10.65 -19.68 -67.40
CA HIS A 498 -9.98 -19.25 -66.18
C HIS A 498 -10.95 -19.08 -65.00
N ASN A 499 -12.13 -18.49 -65.24
CA ASN A 499 -13.16 -18.35 -64.21
C ASN A 499 -13.74 -19.70 -63.75
N GLN A 500 -13.84 -20.67 -64.65
CA GLN A 500 -14.32 -22.01 -64.30
C GLN A 500 -13.30 -22.80 -63.46
N ALA A 501 -11.99 -22.61 -63.71
CA ALA A 501 -10.92 -23.21 -62.91
C ALA A 501 -10.89 -22.64 -61.48
N LEU A 502 -11.09 -21.33 -61.32
CA LEU A 502 -11.17 -20.68 -60.00
C LEU A 502 -12.41 -21.11 -59.21
N ALA A 503 -13.57 -21.25 -59.86
CA ALA A 503 -14.78 -21.75 -59.22
C ALA A 503 -14.62 -23.19 -58.67
N ASN A 504 -13.94 -24.06 -59.42
CA ASN A 504 -13.64 -25.43 -58.97
C ASN A 504 -12.62 -25.46 -57.82
N PHE A 505 -11.67 -24.52 -57.80
CA PHE A 505 -10.69 -24.40 -56.72
C PHE A 505 -11.35 -24.00 -55.38
N PHE A 506 -12.25 -23.01 -55.39
CA PHE A 506 -12.97 -22.60 -54.18
C PHE A 506 -13.98 -23.65 -53.70
N ALA A 507 -14.61 -24.40 -54.62
CA ALA A 507 -15.49 -25.51 -54.26
C ALA A 507 -14.75 -26.66 -53.54
N GLY A 508 -13.47 -26.87 -53.83
CA GLY A 508 -12.62 -27.86 -53.14
C GLY A 508 -12.24 -27.48 -51.72
N LEU A 509 -12.17 -26.18 -51.42
CA LEU A 509 -11.76 -25.66 -50.10
C LEU A 509 -12.86 -25.77 -49.04
N VAL A 510 -14.13 -25.79 -49.46
CA VAL A 510 -15.31 -25.83 -48.56
C VAL A 510 -15.69 -27.27 -48.15
N LYS A 511 -15.16 -28.30 -48.82
CA LYS A 511 -15.56 -29.71 -48.63
C LYS A 511 -14.55 -30.57 -47.85
N LYS A 512 -13.97 -30.06 -46.76
CA LYS A 512 -13.19 -30.91 -45.82
C LYS A 512 -13.77 -30.83 -44.40
N PRO A 513 -14.60 -31.81 -43.98
CA PRO A 513 -14.95 -31.97 -42.57
C PRO A 513 -13.81 -32.65 -41.82
N GLY A 514 -13.57 -32.20 -40.59
CA GLY A 514 -12.54 -32.72 -39.70
C GLY A 514 -12.75 -34.19 -39.36
N ALA A 515 -11.70 -34.98 -39.50
CA ALA A 515 -11.58 -36.33 -38.94
C ALA A 515 -10.29 -36.38 -38.10
N SER A 516 -10.46 -36.49 -36.78
CA SER A 516 -9.38 -36.78 -35.82
C SER A 516 -8.88 -38.22 -35.99
N PRO A 517 -7.58 -38.49 -35.77
CA PRO A 517 -7.13 -39.83 -35.42
C PRO A 517 -6.67 -39.87 -33.95
N ARG A 518 -7.46 -40.57 -33.12
CA ARG A 518 -6.98 -41.19 -31.88
C ARG A 518 -6.46 -42.58 -32.25
N GLY A 519 -5.21 -42.89 -31.92
CA GLY A 519 -4.64 -44.22 -32.06
C GLY A 519 -3.28 -44.32 -31.38
N SER A 520 -3.27 -44.87 -30.16
CA SER A 520 -2.07 -45.42 -29.52
C SER A 520 -1.58 -46.67 -30.30
N PRO A 521 -0.31 -47.08 -30.17
CA PRO A 521 -0.05 -48.17 -29.24
C PRO A 521 1.31 -48.13 -28.51
N SER A 522 1.34 -48.96 -27.47
CA SER A 522 2.46 -49.47 -26.67
C SER A 522 3.71 -49.90 -27.44
N ALA A 523 4.87 -49.51 -26.96
CA ALA A 523 6.03 -50.34 -26.57
C ALA A 523 7.06 -49.45 -25.87
#